data_AF-A0A7I8KJ89-F1
#
_entry.id   AF-A0A7I8KJ89-F1
#
_cell.length_a   1.000
_cell.length_b   1.000
_cell.length_c   1.000
_cell.angle_alpha   90.00
_cell.angle_beta   90.00
_cell.angle_gamma   90.00
#
_symmetry.space_group_name_H-M   'P 1'
#
loop_
_entity.id
_entity.type
_entity.pdbx_description
1 polymer ?
#
loop_
_entity_poly.entity_id
_entity_poly.type
_entity_poly.pdbx_seq_one_letter_code
_entity_poly.pdbx_strand_id
1 'polypeptide(L)'
;MENACLRASMRRKTRRTAAARSKRTAQRPGAASLCAVKEERRQTAAPLGTVGRKFRELQALVPGGEGLHADQLFLRTAGYILHLKLQVHLLRALSDFQAP
;
A
#
# COMPACT_ATOMS: atom_id res chain seq x y z
N MET A 1 -34.19 23.44 19.98
CA MET A 1 -34.99 23.93 18.83
C MET A 1 -34.21 23.55 17.57
N GLU A 2 -34.00 22.28 17.26
CA GLU A 2 -34.92 21.40 16.51
C GLU A 2 -35.37 21.99 15.17
N ASN A 3 -35.61 21.09 14.19
CA ASN A 3 -36.13 21.26 12.82
C ASN A 3 -35.03 20.95 11.77
N ALA A 4 -34.78 19.71 11.34
CA ALA A 4 -35.68 18.67 10.82
C ALA A 4 -36.57 19.18 9.67
N CYS A 5 -36.02 19.18 8.46
CA CYS A 5 -36.76 19.28 7.19
C CYS A 5 -36.38 18.06 6.34
N LEU A 6 -37.06 16.92 6.50
CA LEU A 6 -38.30 16.50 5.82
C LEU A 6 -38.24 16.45 4.28
N ARG A 7 -38.28 15.19 3.80
CA ARG A 7 -39.13 14.63 2.73
C ARG A 7 -38.66 14.73 1.28
N ALA A 8 -38.28 13.57 0.74
CA ALA A 8 -38.96 12.85 -0.36
C ALA A 8 -38.23 11.49 -0.49
N SER A 9 -38.80 10.33 -0.78
CA SER A 9 -39.96 10.03 -1.59
C SER A 9 -40.48 8.63 -1.21
N MET A 10 -41.80 8.55 -1.10
CA MET A 10 -42.56 7.31 -0.97
C MET A 10 -42.47 6.49 -2.26
N ARG A 11 -42.25 5.17 -2.16
CA ARG A 11 -42.93 4.19 -3.02
C ARG A 11 -43.12 2.87 -2.28
N ARG A 12 -44.37 2.64 -1.87
CA ARG A 12 -44.92 1.47 -1.19
C ARG A 12 -45.02 0.30 -2.18
N LYS A 13 -44.74 -0.94 -1.73
CA LYS A 13 -45.66 -2.05 -2.01
C LYS A 13 -45.52 -3.18 -0.99
N THR A 14 -46.46 -3.17 -0.05
CA THR A 14 -46.84 -4.24 0.86
C THR A 14 -47.54 -5.39 0.14
N ARG A 15 -47.30 -6.63 0.58
CA ARG A 15 -48.24 -7.78 0.66
C ARG A 15 -47.59 -8.79 1.64
N ARG A 16 -47.95 -8.80 2.94
CA ARG A 16 -48.89 -9.74 3.62
C ARG A 16 -48.79 -11.16 3.02
N THR A 17 -48.48 -12.24 3.75
CA THR A 17 -49.22 -12.76 4.92
C THR A 17 -48.47 -13.91 5.63
N ALA A 18 -48.89 -14.12 6.89
CA ALA A 18 -49.04 -15.39 7.60
C ALA A 18 -47.81 -16.03 8.26
N ALA A 19 -47.78 -15.84 9.58
CA ALA A 19 -47.10 -16.67 10.55
C ALA A 19 -47.58 -18.14 10.47
N ALA A 20 -46.63 -19.07 10.46
CA ALA A 20 -46.85 -20.47 10.79
C ALA A 20 -45.70 -20.97 11.68
N ARG A 21 -45.97 -20.90 12.99
CA ARG A 21 -45.78 -21.94 14.00
C ARG A 21 -44.68 -23.01 13.76
N SER A 22 -43.69 -22.97 14.65
CA SER A 22 -43.08 -24.09 15.39
C SER A 22 -42.63 -25.33 14.60
N LYS A 23 -41.31 -25.59 14.62
CA LYS A 23 -40.74 -26.79 15.28
C LYS A 23 -39.21 -26.71 15.31
N ARG A 24 -38.67 -27.05 16.48
CA ARG A 24 -37.26 -27.37 16.73
C ARG A 24 -36.78 -28.44 15.75
N THR A 25 -35.67 -28.20 15.06
CA THR A 25 -34.71 -29.24 14.68
C THR A 25 -33.33 -28.60 14.53
N ALA A 26 -32.35 -29.29 15.09
CA ALA A 26 -30.95 -28.92 15.13
C ALA A 26 -30.35 -28.81 13.73
N GLN A 27 -29.52 -27.78 13.50
CA GLN A 27 -28.35 -27.86 12.64
C GLN A 27 -27.49 -26.60 12.82
N ARG A 28 -26.31 -26.80 13.42
CA ARG A 28 -25.20 -25.85 13.33
C ARG A 28 -24.66 -25.95 11.90
N PRO A 29 -24.40 -24.82 11.22
CA PRO A 29 -23.30 -24.75 10.29
C PRO A 29 -22.29 -23.74 10.84
N GLY A 30 -21.24 -24.26 11.46
CA GLY A 30 -19.97 -23.55 11.48
C GLY A 30 -19.38 -23.67 10.08
N ALA A 31 -19.33 -22.56 9.34
CA ALA A 31 -18.44 -22.38 8.21
C ALA A 31 -18.31 -20.89 7.96
N ALA A 32 -17.11 -20.39 8.18
CA ALA A 32 -16.71 -19.01 7.99
C ALA A 32 -17.02 -18.52 6.57
N SER A 33 -17.80 -17.45 6.47
CA SER A 33 -17.75 -16.55 5.32
C SER A 33 -17.17 -15.24 5.83
N LEU A 34 -15.85 -15.20 5.96
CA LEU A 34 -15.15 -13.93 5.97
C LEU A 34 -15.35 -13.35 4.57
N CYS A 35 -16.27 -12.40 4.46
CA CYS A 35 -16.29 -11.44 3.36
C CYS A 35 -15.02 -10.60 3.46
N ALA A 36 -13.87 -11.21 3.11
CA ALA A 36 -12.63 -10.53 2.84
C ALA A 36 -12.82 -9.82 1.50
N VAL A 37 -13.47 -8.65 1.56
CA VAL A 37 -13.34 -7.65 0.52
C VAL A 37 -11.83 -7.33 0.49
N LYS A 38 -11.12 -7.97 -0.43
CA LYS A 38 -9.78 -7.54 -0.83
C LYS A 38 -9.96 -6.14 -1.36
N GLU A 39 -9.74 -5.17 -0.48
CA GLU A 39 -9.54 -3.77 -0.82
C GLU A 39 -8.28 -3.73 -1.68
N GLU A 40 -8.46 -3.99 -2.98
CA GLU A 40 -7.50 -3.68 -4.02
C GLU A 40 -7.40 -2.16 -3.99
N ARG A 41 -6.51 -1.67 -3.11
CA ARG A 41 -5.97 -0.31 -3.12
C ARG A 41 -5.39 -0.11 -4.52
N ARG A 42 -6.25 0.23 -5.46
CA ARG A 42 -5.90 0.90 -6.70
C ARG A 42 -5.35 2.25 -6.28
N GLN A 43 -4.08 2.22 -5.90
CA GLN A 43 -3.24 3.40 -5.85
C GLN A 43 -3.23 3.91 -7.27
N THR A 44 -4.15 4.83 -7.54
CA THR A 44 -4.14 5.70 -8.70
C THR A 44 -2.83 6.48 -8.62
N ALA A 45 -1.77 5.88 -9.19
CA ALA A 45 -0.49 6.52 -9.33
C ALA A 45 -0.69 7.69 -10.28
N ALA A 46 -0.95 8.86 -9.73
CA ALA A 46 -0.89 10.11 -10.46
C ALA A 46 0.45 10.14 -11.21
N PRO A 47 0.47 10.58 -12.47
CA PRO A 47 1.69 10.59 -13.26
C PRO A 47 2.73 11.47 -12.56
N LEU A 48 3.69 10.82 -11.91
CA LEU A 48 4.87 11.47 -11.35
C LEU A 48 5.59 12.16 -12.51
N GLY A 49 5.82 13.47 -12.38
CA GLY A 49 6.69 14.20 -13.30
C GLY A 49 8.07 13.53 -13.41
N THR A 50 8.87 13.93 -14.40
CA THR A 50 10.21 13.37 -14.64
C THR A 50 11.07 13.29 -13.38
N VAL A 51 11.06 14.34 -12.56
CA VAL A 51 11.76 14.41 -11.27
C VAL A 51 11.21 13.38 -10.28
N GLY A 52 9.89 13.21 -10.17
CA GLY A 52 9.27 12.21 -9.30
C GLY A 52 9.62 10.77 -9.70
N ARG A 53 9.74 10.50 -11.02
CA ARG A 53 10.21 9.19 -11.52
C ARG A 53 11.67 8.95 -11.15
N LYS A 54 12.54 9.94 -11.33
CA LYS A 54 13.96 9.87 -10.96
C LYS A 54 14.16 9.74 -9.45
N PHE A 55 13.33 10.41 -8.67
CA PHE A 55 13.35 10.31 -7.22
C PHE A 55 12.98 8.89 -6.76
N ARG A 56 11.92 8.31 -7.31
CA ARG A 56 11.52 6.93 -7.01
C ARG A 56 12.54 5.90 -7.47
N GLU A 57 13.16 6.13 -8.62
CA GLU A 57 14.28 5.32 -9.12
C GLU A 57 15.46 5.38 -8.13
N LEU A 58 15.80 6.58 -7.64
CA LEU A 58 16.85 6.75 -6.64
C LEU A 58 16.52 6.03 -5.33
N GLN A 59 15.27 6.10 -4.85
CA GLN A 59 14.83 5.36 -3.65
C GLN A 59 15.02 3.84 -3.78
N ALA A 60 14.79 3.29 -4.97
CA ALA A 60 14.96 1.86 -5.23
C ALA A 60 16.44 1.44 -5.39
N LEU A 61 17.31 2.36 -5.81
CA LEU A 61 18.74 2.09 -6.00
C LEU A 61 19.53 2.14 -4.69
N VAL A 62 19.11 2.97 -3.74
CA VAL A 62 19.85 3.22 -2.50
C VAL A 62 19.39 2.22 -1.43
N PRO A 63 20.29 1.43 -0.83
CA PRO A 63 19.90 0.47 0.21
C PRO A 63 19.25 1.14 1.42
N GLY A 64 17.98 0.78 1.68
CA GLY A 64 17.14 1.39 2.71
C GLY A 64 16.65 2.79 2.35
N GLY A 65 16.59 3.12 1.06
CA GLY A 65 16.13 4.39 0.51
C GLY A 65 14.62 4.46 0.32
N GLU A 66 13.91 3.33 0.43
CA GLU A 66 12.47 3.25 0.21
C GLU A 66 11.70 4.08 1.25
N GLY A 67 10.83 4.97 0.77
CA GLY A 67 10.00 5.80 1.64
C GLY A 67 10.73 6.97 2.31
N LEU A 68 12.04 7.14 2.08
CA LEU A 68 12.76 8.30 2.60
C LEU A 68 12.33 9.61 1.89
N HIS A 69 12.23 10.68 2.68
CA HIS A 69 12.10 12.04 2.17
C HIS A 69 13.39 12.50 1.48
N ALA A 70 13.31 13.59 0.70
CA ALA A 70 14.41 14.03 -0.15
C ALA A 70 15.72 14.26 0.60
N ASP A 71 15.69 14.98 1.73
CA ASP A 71 16.89 15.32 2.49
C ASP A 71 17.61 14.07 3.02
N GLN A 72 16.84 13.12 3.56
CA GLN A 72 17.36 11.86 4.09
C GLN A 72 17.86 10.95 2.95
N LEU A 73 17.12 10.90 1.84
CA LEU A 73 17.51 10.10 0.68
C LEU A 73 18.84 10.60 0.12
N PHE A 74 19.02 11.92 -0.04
CA PHE A 74 20.27 12.47 -0.56
C PHE A 74 21.45 12.26 0.39
N LEU A 75 21.24 12.43 1.70
CA LEU A 75 22.29 12.14 2.68
C LEU A 75 22.71 10.67 2.65
N ARG A 76 21.73 9.75 2.61
CA ARG A 76 21.97 8.32 2.48
C ARG A 76 22.67 7.97 1.16
N THR A 77 22.24 8.60 0.07
CA THR A 77 22.84 8.44 -1.27
C THR A 77 24.30 8.86 -1.26
N ALA A 78 24.64 10.01 -0.66
CA ALA A 78 26.01 10.47 -0.56
C ALA A 78 26.90 9.47 0.19
N GLY A 79 26.40 8.96 1.32
CA GLY A 79 27.09 7.90 2.08
C GLY A 79 27.29 6.63 1.26
N TYR A 80 26.27 6.21 0.50
CA TYR A 80 26.34 5.01 -0.32
C TYR A 80 27.31 5.16 -1.50
N ILE A 81 27.30 6.30 -2.20
CA ILE A 81 28.27 6.60 -3.27
C ILE A 81 29.70 6.56 -2.72
N LEU A 82 29.95 7.17 -1.56
CA LEU A 82 31.27 7.14 -0.93
C LEU A 82 31.69 5.70 -0.61
N HIS A 83 30.79 4.90 -0.01
CA HIS A 83 31.06 3.51 0.31
C HIS A 83 31.44 2.68 -0.92
N LEU A 84 30.67 2.79 -2.01
CA LEU A 84 30.96 2.09 -3.26
C LEU A 84 32.31 2.52 -3.86
N LYS A 85 32.61 3.82 -3.85
CA LYS A 85 33.91 4.33 -4.32
C LYS A 85 35.08 3.74 -3.54
N LEU A 86 34.96 3.70 -2.21
CA LEU A 86 35.99 3.10 -1.36
C LEU A 86 36.19 1.62 -1.65
N GLN A 87 35.11 0.86 -1.82
CA GLN A 87 35.18 -0.56 -2.21
C GLN A 87 35.92 -0.75 -3.54
N VAL A 88 35.56 0.04 -4.57
CA VAL A 88 36.22 -0.03 -5.87
C VAL A 88 37.70 0.37 -5.78
N HIS A 89 38.03 1.44 -5.05
CA HIS A 89 39.41 1.88 -4.87
C HIS A 89 40.27 0.82 -4.16
N LEU A 90 39.73 0.18 -3.11
CA LEU A 90 40.42 -0.90 -2.42
C LEU A 90 40.69 -2.08 -3.36
N LEU A 91 39.67 -2.55 -4.07
CA LEU A 91 39.81 -3.66 -5.02
C LEU A 91 40.80 -3.31 -6.14
N ARG A 92 40.77 -2.07 -6.63
CA ARG A 92 41.73 -1.58 -7.63
C ARG A 92 43.16 -1.62 -7.09
N ALA A 93 43.41 -1.08 -5.90
CA ALA A 93 44.74 -1.07 -5.29
C ALA A 93 45.29 -2.48 -5.07
N LEU A 94 44.44 -3.43 -4.66
CA LEU A 94 44.83 -4.83 -4.50
C LEU A 94 45.11 -5.52 -5.85
N SER A 95 44.31 -5.21 -6.87
CA SER A 95 44.55 -5.71 -8.23
C SER A 95 45.85 -5.17 -8.83
N ASP A 96 46.11 -3.88 -8.64
CA ASP A 96 47.32 -3.22 -9.13
C ASP A 96 48.57 -3.75 -8.39
N PHE A 97 48.44 -4.13 -7.12
CA PHE A 97 49.53 -4.79 -6.36
C PHE A 97 49.89 -6.18 -6.88
N GLN A 98 48.94 -6.89 -7.49
CA GLN A 98 49.16 -8.23 -8.07
C GLN A 98 49.50 -8.20 -9.58
N ALA A 99 49.39 -7.05 -10.23
CA ALA A 99 49.83 -6.91 -11.63
C ALA A 99 51.37 -6.91 -11.68
N PRO A 100 52.00 -7.81 -12.46
CA PRO A 100 53.46 -7.92 -12.56
C PRO A 100 54.13 -6.72 -13.23
#